data_AF-A0A9Q1BJE4-F1
#
_entry.id   AF-A0A9Q1BJE4-F1
#
_cell.length_a   1.000
_cell.length_b   1.000
_cell.length_c   1.000
_cell.angle_alpha   90.00
_cell.angle_beta   90.00
_cell.angle_gamma   90.00
#
_symmetry.space_group_name_H-M   'P 1'
#
loop_
_entity.id
_entity.type
_entity.pdbx_description
1 polymer ?
#
loop_
_entity_poly.entity_id
_entity_poly.type
_entity_poly.pdbx_seq_one_letter_code
_entity_poly.pdbx_strand_id
1 'polypeptide(L)'
;MRYATSRNRQQELSHKIAEWKKIARYLTIKEAQINSIQRDYDGHTQEQTYQMLLLWKRKKGDDATYRALVQALRQAQLNDLADELSPKQGKMDIIS
;
A
#
# COMPACT_ATOMS: atom_id res chain seq x y z
N MET A 1 -1.99 9.45 -36.13
CA MET A 1 -2.85 9.34 -34.92
C MET A 1 -2.09 8.65 -33.78
N ARG A 2 -1.41 9.40 -32.89
CA ARG A 2 -0.66 8.84 -31.75
C ARG A 2 -0.65 9.80 -30.55
N TYR A 3 -1.73 9.87 -29.76
CA TYR A 3 -1.74 10.58 -28.46
C TYR A 3 -2.51 9.85 -27.34
N ALA A 4 -3.14 8.71 -27.60
CA ALA A 4 -3.99 8.04 -26.61
C ALA A 4 -3.20 7.31 -25.50
N THR A 5 -2.05 6.71 -25.83
CA THR A 5 -1.33 5.82 -24.90
C THR A 5 -0.63 6.57 -23.75
N SER A 6 -0.13 7.79 -24.01
CA SER A 6 0.60 8.56 -23.01
C SER A 6 -0.32 9.14 -21.92
N ARG A 7 -1.52 9.60 -22.33
CA ARG A 7 -2.52 10.15 -21.41
C ARG A 7 -3.06 9.08 -20.46
N ASN A 8 -3.32 7.87 -20.96
CA ASN A 8 -3.76 6.76 -20.11
C ASN A 8 -2.69 6.36 -19.09
N ARG A 9 -1.41 6.30 -19.50
CA ARG A 9 -0.32 5.95 -18.58
C ARG A 9 -0.14 7.00 -17.47
N GLN A 10 -0.24 8.28 -17.80
CA GLN A 10 -0.17 9.36 -16.80
C GLN A 10 -1.35 9.33 -15.83
N GLN A 11 -2.56 9.07 -16.34
CA GLN A 11 -3.74 8.96 -15.49
C GLN A 11 -3.68 7.73 -14.57
N GLU A 12 -3.23 6.59 -15.08
CA GLU A 12 -3.05 5.37 -14.31
C GLU A 12 -2.00 5.55 -13.20
N LEU A 13 -0.85 6.16 -13.54
CA LEU A 13 0.18 6.50 -12.56
C LEU A 13 -0.33 7.47 -11.49
N SER A 14 -1.05 8.52 -11.91
CA SER A 14 -1.64 9.49 -11.00
C SER A 14 -2.66 8.83 -10.06
N HIS A 15 -3.50 7.92 -10.57
CA HIS A 15 -4.45 7.17 -9.76
C HIS A 15 -3.74 6.30 -8.73
N LYS A 16 -2.79 5.47 -9.17
CA LYS A 16 -2.02 4.58 -8.29
C LYS A 16 -1.26 5.36 -7.22
N ILE A 17 -0.65 6.50 -7.57
CA ILE A 17 0.04 7.39 -6.62
C ILE A 17 -0.95 7.99 -5.61
N ALA A 18 -2.12 8.41 -6.06
CA ALA A 18 -3.16 8.94 -5.17
C ALA A 18 -3.71 7.86 -4.21
N GLU A 19 -3.83 6.62 -4.67
CA GLU A 19 -4.34 5.48 -3.89
C GLU A 19 -3.41 5.11 -2.73
N TRP A 20 -2.12 4.86 -2.96
CA TRP A 20 -1.22 4.46 -1.86
C TRP A 20 -1.03 5.57 -0.82
N LYS A 21 -1.07 6.84 -1.24
CA LYS A 21 -1.02 7.99 -0.32
C LYS A 21 -2.28 8.07 0.55
N LYS A 22 -3.46 7.77 -0.02
CA LYS A 22 -4.70 7.67 0.78
C LYS A 22 -4.58 6.57 1.83
N ILE A 23 -4.04 5.41 1.46
CA ILE A 23 -3.81 4.31 2.40
C ILE A 23 -2.87 4.74 3.51
N ALA A 24 -1.75 5.38 3.17
CA ALA A 24 -0.78 5.85 4.15
C ALA A 24 -1.43 6.79 5.18
N ARG A 25 -2.31 7.70 4.74
CA ARG A 25 -3.07 8.61 5.61
C ARG A 25 -4.05 7.86 6.52
N TYR A 26 -4.78 6.87 5.99
CA TYR A 26 -5.65 6.01 6.81
C TYR A 26 -4.87 5.24 7.86
N LEU A 27 -3.67 4.79 7.51
CA LEU A 27 -2.73 4.15 8.41
C LEU A 27 -2.02 5.14 9.35
N THR A 28 -2.47 6.40 9.38
CA THR A 28 -1.97 7.46 10.28
C THR A 28 -0.48 7.75 10.09
N ILE A 29 0.05 7.51 8.89
CA ILE A 29 1.40 7.89 8.49
C ILE A 29 1.41 9.40 8.21
N LYS A 30 2.42 10.10 8.73
CA LYS A 30 2.55 11.57 8.59
C LYS A 30 2.85 11.93 7.13
N GLU A 31 2.31 13.04 6.63
CA GLU A 31 2.59 13.56 5.27
C GLU A 31 4.09 13.68 4.98
N ALA A 32 4.90 14.07 5.97
CA ALA A 32 6.35 14.15 5.81
C ALA A 32 6.99 12.79 5.44
N GLN A 33 6.49 11.69 6.01
CA GLN A 33 6.97 10.34 5.71
C GLN A 33 6.45 9.84 4.36
N ILE A 34 5.20 10.17 4.03
CA ILE A 34 4.60 9.92 2.71
C ILE A 34 5.44 10.60 1.62
N ASN A 35 5.81 11.87 1.83
CA ASN A 35 6.64 12.62 0.89
C ASN A 35 8.08 12.09 0.81
N SER A 36 8.63 11.55 1.90
CA SER A 36 9.92 10.85 1.85
C SER A 36 9.83 9.61 0.98
N ILE A 37 8.89 8.71 1.26
CA ILE A 37 8.67 7.48 0.49
C ILE A 37 8.44 7.79 -0.98
N GLN A 38 7.66 8.84 -1.29
CA GLN A 38 7.43 9.25 -2.66
C GLN A 38 8.74 9.63 -3.37
N ARG A 39 9.59 10.44 -2.74
CA ARG A 39 10.87 10.87 -3.33
C ARG A 39 11.87 9.73 -3.41
N ASP A 40 11.97 8.92 -2.36
CA ASP A 40 12.95 7.85 -2.23
C ASP A 40 12.69 6.72 -3.24
N TYR A 41 11.43 6.56 -3.66
CA TYR A 41 11.00 5.51 -4.59
C TYR A 41 10.18 6.08 -5.76
N ASP A 42 10.58 7.25 -6.28
CA ASP A 42 9.86 7.90 -7.37
C ASP A 42 9.74 7.00 -8.61
N GLY A 43 8.58 7.04 -9.27
CA GLY A 43 8.25 6.15 -10.40
C GLY A 43 8.00 4.67 -10.05
N HIS A 44 8.26 4.23 -8.81
CA HIS A 44 8.13 2.84 -8.37
C HIS A 44 6.97 2.67 -7.38
N THR A 45 5.73 2.80 -7.87
CA THR A 45 4.52 2.80 -7.02
C THR A 45 4.38 1.54 -6.15
N GLN A 46 4.81 0.38 -6.65
CA GLN A 46 4.80 -0.87 -5.88
C GLN A 46 5.78 -0.79 -4.69
N GLU A 47 6.97 -0.25 -4.91
CA GLU A 47 7.98 -0.06 -3.86
C GLU A 47 7.55 1.02 -2.86
N GLN A 48 6.96 2.13 -3.33
CA GLN A 48 6.36 3.14 -2.45
C GLN A 48 5.31 2.53 -1.53
N THR A 49 4.45 1.67 -2.08
CA THR A 49 3.42 0.97 -1.31
C THR A 49 4.06 0.01 -0.30
N TYR A 50 5.07 -0.76 -0.69
CA TYR A 50 5.77 -1.69 0.20
C TYR A 50 6.44 -0.97 1.39
N GLN A 51 7.15 0.11 1.12
CA GLN A 51 7.88 0.88 2.14
C GLN A 51 6.94 1.60 3.10
N MET A 52 5.80 2.07 2.59
CA MET A 52 4.70 2.58 3.40
C MET A 52 4.15 1.53 4.37
N LEU A 53 3.92 0.30 3.90
CA LEU A 53 3.46 -0.81 4.74
C LEU A 53 4.49 -1.22 5.79
N LEU A 54 5.77 -1.27 5.40
CA LEU A 54 6.87 -1.57 6.32
C LEU A 54 6.96 -0.51 7.43
N LEU A 55 6.82 0.77 7.07
CA LEU A 55 6.82 1.88 8.02
C LEU A 55 5.62 1.80 8.96
N TRP A 56 4.42 1.50 8.45
CA TRP A 56 3.24 1.30 9.28
C TRP A 56 3.45 0.15 10.28
N LYS A 57 3.93 -1.00 9.82
CA LYS A 57 4.22 -2.16 10.68
C LYS A 57 5.21 -1.80 11.78
N ARG A 58 6.30 -1.10 11.44
CA ARG A 58 7.31 -0.62 12.42
C ARG A 58 6.71 0.33 13.46
N LYS A 59 5.73 1.17 13.07
CA LYS A 59 5.07 2.10 13.98
C LYS A 59 4.04 1.44 14.90
N LYS A 60 3.28 0.47 14.38
CA LYS A 60 2.26 -0.25 15.14
C LYS A 60 2.85 -1.36 16.02
N GLY A 61 4.05 -1.86 15.71
CA GLY A 61 4.69 -2.91 16.49
C GLY A 61 3.85 -4.19 16.50
N ASP A 62 3.66 -4.78 17.68
CA ASP A 62 2.89 -6.02 17.87
C ASP A 62 1.37 -5.86 17.63
N ASP A 63 0.85 -4.63 17.64
CA ASP A 63 -0.55 -4.34 17.28
C ASP A 63 -0.78 -4.33 15.75
N ALA A 64 0.28 -4.46 14.94
CA ALA A 64 0.21 -4.50 13.49
C ALA A 64 -0.32 -5.86 13.00
N THR A 65 -1.59 -6.14 13.27
CA THR A 65 -2.21 -7.38 12.83
C THR A 65 -2.45 -7.38 11.32
N TYR A 66 -2.26 -8.54 10.69
CA TYR A 66 -2.62 -8.76 9.29
C TYR A 66 -4.09 -8.41 9.01
N ARG A 67 -4.98 -8.58 10.00
CA ARG A 67 -6.38 -8.19 9.90
C ARG A 67 -6.58 -6.69 9.73
N ALA A 68 -5.86 -5.87 10.51
CA ALA A 68 -5.91 -4.41 10.38
C ALA A 68 -5.37 -3.95 9.01
N LEU A 69 -4.34 -4.64 8.51
CA LEU A 69 -3.79 -4.40 7.18
C LEU A 69 -4.79 -4.74 6.06
N VAL A 70 -5.36 -5.93 6.09
CA VAL A 70 -6.37 -6.38 5.11
C VAL A 70 -7.60 -5.47 5.14
N GLN A 71 -8.06 -5.04 6.33
CA GLN A 71 -9.15 -4.08 6.43
C GLN A 71 -8.81 -2.72 5.83
N ALA A 72 -7.61 -2.18 6.09
CA ALA A 72 -7.18 -0.91 5.52
C ALA A 72 -7.06 -0.97 3.98
N LEU A 73 -6.58 -2.09 3.44
CA LEU A 73 -6.50 -2.32 2.00
C LEU A 73 -7.89 -2.42 1.35
N ARG A 74 -8.83 -3.13 1.99
CA ARG A 74 -10.23 -3.20 1.53
C ARG A 74 -10.94 -1.84 1.57
N GLN A 75 -10.71 -1.04 2.62
CA GLN A 75 -11.24 0.33 2.73
C GLN A 75 -10.68 1.25 1.63
N ALA A 76 -9.46 0.98 1.17
CA ALA A 76 -8.84 1.70 0.07
C ALA A 76 -9.14 1.12 -1.32
N GLN A 77 -10.10 0.20 -1.42
CA GLN A 77 -10.48 -0.49 -2.66
C GLN A 77 -9.35 -1.30 -3.32
N LEU A 78 -8.25 -1.57 -2.59
CA LEU A 78 -7.18 -2.47 -3.05
C LEU A 78 -7.49 -3.91 -2.66
N ASN A 79 -8.65 -4.40 -3.11
CA ASN A 79 -9.15 -5.72 -2.73
C ASN A 79 -8.24 -6.85 -3.22
N ASP A 80 -7.66 -6.74 -4.42
CA ASP A 80 -6.74 -7.74 -4.97
C ASP A 80 -5.52 -7.93 -4.06
N LEU A 81 -4.95 -6.81 -3.58
CA LEU A 81 -3.81 -6.82 -2.67
C LEU A 81 -4.22 -7.29 -1.26
N ALA A 82 -5.43 -6.94 -0.82
CA ALA A 82 -6.00 -7.42 0.43
C ALA A 82 -6.22 -8.93 0.42
N ASP A 83 -6.60 -9.50 -0.72
CA ASP A 83 -6.85 -10.92 -0.89
C ASP A 83 -5.55 -11.72 -1.10
N GLU A 84 -4.51 -11.12 -1.70
CA GLU A 84 -3.16 -11.68 -1.72
C GLU A 84 -2.53 -11.73 -0.33
N LEU A 85 -2.76 -10.69 0.48
CA LEU A 85 -2.26 -10.61 1.86
C LEU A 85 -3.15 -11.34 2.86
N SER A 86 -4.44 -11.54 2.57
CA SER A 86 -5.29 -12.44 3.35
C SER A 86 -4.65 -13.82 3.25
N PRO A 87 -4.06 -14.36 4.33
CA PRO A 87 -3.40 -15.65 4.25
C PRO A 87 -4.44 -16.64 3.73
N LYS A 88 -4.20 -17.18 2.53
CA LYS A 88 -4.84 -18.42 2.12
C LYS A 88 -4.57 -19.40 3.26
N GLN A 89 -5.61 -19.75 4.01
CA GLN A 89 -5.51 -20.67 5.14
C GLN A 89 -4.72 -21.90 4.68
N GLY A 90 -3.57 -22.11 5.32
CA GLY A 90 -2.62 -23.12 4.88
C GLY A 90 -1.43 -23.23 5.83
N LYS A 91 -1.71 -23.45 7.12
CA LYS A 91 -0.81 -23.91 8.19
C LYS A 91 0.38 -23.02 8.56
N MET A 92 0.30 -22.43 9.75
CA MET A 92 1.46 -22.38 10.64
C MET A 92 0.97 -22.36 12.10
N ASP A 93 0.68 -23.56 12.59
CA ASP A 93 0.79 -23.87 14.02
C ASP A 93 2.24 -23.64 14.44
N ILE A 94 2.54 -22.51 15.08
CA ILE A 94 3.68 -22.41 16.00
C ILE A 94 3.26 -21.53 17.17
N ILE A 95 2.48 -22.11 18.09
CA ILE A 95 2.83 -22.10 19.51
C ILE A 95 2.44 -23.47 20.09
N SER A 96 3.36 -24.42 20.02
CA SER A 96 3.55 -25.52 20.97
C SER A 96 5.04 -25.81 21.07
#